data_AF-Q2EY21-F1
#
_entry.id   AF-Q2EY21-F1
#
_cell.length_a   1.000
_cell.length_b   1.000
_cell.length_c   1.000
_cell.angle_alpha   90.00
_cell.angle_beta   90.00
_cell.angle_gamma   90.00
#
_symmetry.space_group_name_H-M   'P 1'
#
loop_
_entity.id
_entity.type
_entity.pdbx_description
1 polymer ?
#
loop_
_entity_poly.entity_id
_entity_poly.type
_entity_poly.pdbx_seq_one_letter_code
_entity_poly.pdbx_strand_id
1 'polypeptide(L)' 'NLPVPEGCTDPVAKNFDPTARSDDGSCLYTF' A
#
# COMPACT_ATOMS: atom_id res chain seq x y z
N ASN A 1 -0.20 -20.02 7.76
CA ASN A 1 0.32 -18.63 7.67
C ASN A 1 0.07 -18.13 6.26
N LEU A 2 -1.08 -17.50 6.03
CA LEU A 2 -1.31 -16.79 4.78
C LEU A 2 -0.47 -15.51 4.85
N PRO A 3 0.38 -15.21 3.85
CA PRO A 3 1.05 -13.93 3.80
C PRO A 3 -0.02 -12.85 3.75
N VAL A 4 0.04 -11.89 4.67
CA VAL A 4 -0.76 -10.67 4.56
C VAL A 4 -0.22 -9.94 3.33
N PRO A 5 -1.05 -9.58 2.33
CA PRO A 5 -0.59 -8.78 1.22
C PRO A 5 -0.09 -7.43 1.74
N GLU A 6 1.17 -7.10 1.43
CA GLU A 6 1.83 -5.85 1.83
C GLU A 6 1.95 -4.93 0.60
N GLY A 7 1.75 -3.63 0.81
CA GLY A 7 1.78 -2.61 -0.24
C GLY A 7 1.16 -1.31 0.28
N CYS A 8 1.17 -0.25 -0.54
CA CYS A 8 0.63 1.03 -0.08
C CYS A 8 -0.89 0.98 0.13
N THR A 9 -1.34 1.22 1.37
CA THR A 9 -2.77 1.23 1.72
C THR A 9 -3.43 2.61 1.63
N ASP A 10 -2.67 3.66 1.31
CA ASP A 10 -3.18 5.02 1.21
C ASP A 10 -3.81 5.29 -0.17
N PRO A 11 -5.12 5.57 -0.27
CA PRO A 11 -5.81 5.81 -1.54
C PRO A 11 -5.39 7.12 -2.23
N VAL A 12 -4.68 8.02 -1.55
CA VAL A 12 -4.18 9.28 -2.11
C VAL A 12 -2.78 9.10 -2.72
N ALA A 13 -2.08 8.01 -2.41
CA ALA A 13 -0.78 7.71 -2.98
C ALA A 13 -0.88 7.25 -4.44
N LYS A 14 0.15 7.53 -5.25
CA LYS A 14 0.20 7.15 -6.66
C LYS A 14 0.27 5.65 -6.90
N ASN A 15 0.78 4.90 -5.94
CA ASN A 15 0.95 3.46 -5.98
C ASN A 15 0.03 2.74 -5.00
N PHE A 16 -1.16 3.29 -4.73
CA PHE A 16 -2.19 2.64 -3.94
C PHE A 16 -2.45 1.21 -4.45
N ASP A 17 -2.33 0.23 -3.55
CA ASP A 17 -2.64 -1.17 -3.81
C ASP A 17 -3.94 -1.57 -3.06
N PRO A 18 -5.06 -1.77 -3.75
CA PRO A 18 -6.33 -2.15 -3.12
C PRO A 18 -6.33 -3.57 -2.54
N THR A 19 -5.33 -4.38 -2.85
CA THR A 19 -5.16 -5.74 -2.31
C THR A 19 -4.33 -5.77 -1.03
N ALA A 20 -3.55 -4.71 -0.77
CA ALA A 20 -2.74 -4.57 0.42
C ALA A 20 -3.60 -4.50 1.69
N ARG A 21 -3.22 -5.29 2.69
CA ARG A 21 -3.85 -5.34 4.02
C ARG A 21 -2.95 -4.82 5.13
N SER A 22 -1.68 -4.57 4.82
CA SER A 22 -0.72 -3.89 5.69
C SER A 22 0.09 -2.93 4.83
N ASP A 23 0.25 -1.70 5.32
CA ASP A 23 1.15 -0.72 4.70
C ASP A 23 2.60 -1.21 4.83
N ASP A 24 3.34 -1.15 3.73
CA ASP A 24 4.77 -1.47 3.67
C ASP A 24 5.67 -0.21 3.72
N GLY A 25 5.06 0.97 3.79
CA GLY A 25 5.77 2.25 3.80
C GLY A 25 6.31 2.66 2.42
N SER A 26 5.89 1.99 1.34
CA SER A 26 6.29 2.32 -0.03
C SER A 26 5.43 3.40 -0.68
N CYS A 27 4.44 3.97 0.03
CA CYS A 27 3.53 4.97 -0.54
C CYS A 27 4.26 6.17 -1.17
N LEU A 28 3.94 6.42 -2.45
CA LEU A 28 4.51 7.47 -3.28
C LEU A 28 3.54 8.63 -3.39
N TYR A 29 3.91 9.75 -2.77
CA TYR A 29 3.17 11.00 -2.87
C TYR A 29 3.88 11.93 -3.84
N THR A 30 3.11 12.59 -4.71
CA THR A 30 3.63 13.74 -5.45
C THR A 30 2.94 14.98 -4.97
N PHE A 31 3.77 15.89 -4.48
CA PHE A 31 3.41 17.25 -4.14
C PHE A 31 3.28 18.09 -5.41
#